data_AF-A0A7L3PRT3-F1
#
_entry.id   AF-A0A7L3PRT3-F1
#
_cell.length_a   1.000
_cell.length_b   1.000
_cell.length_c   1.000
_cell.angle_alpha   90.00
_cell.angle_beta   90.00
_cell.angle_gamma   90.00
#
_symmetry.space_group_name_H-M   'P 1'
#
loop_
_entity.id
_entity.type
_entity.pdbx_description
1 polymer ?
#
loop_
_entity_poly.entity_id
_entity_poly.type
_entity_poly.pdbx_seq_one_letter_code
_entity_poly.pdbx_strand_id
1 'polypeptide(L)'
;HTETLFTPSTMWPETYAVAEMRFFMHITTQVPHDSWHLRCLQLLARALVGIGFSTYTLKTIVMHLLNSIPVSGWSRRHFLQRLGDVMWYLRCCLLEKRLDHFIVGNQSVPEVVRLPPDVQNAEPLNLFHHLAQDPAAHTQAMSEFHLLEDRIERIVFYG
;
A
#
# COMPACT_ATOMS: atom_id res chain seq x y z
N HIS A 1 -13.31 -1.42 -23.16
CA HIS A 1 -12.19 -1.23 -24.11
C HIS A 1 -10.98 -0.87 -23.28
N THR A 2 -10.09 -1.85 -23.09
CA THR A 2 -8.93 -1.76 -22.21
C THR A 2 -7.79 -1.14 -23.00
N GLU A 3 -7.46 0.12 -22.74
CA GLU A 3 -6.25 0.73 -23.31
C GLU A 3 -5.03 0.15 -22.61
N THR A 4 -4.45 -0.85 -23.26
CA THR A 4 -3.11 -1.33 -22.98
C THR A 4 -2.12 -0.21 -23.27
N LEU A 5 -1.48 0.29 -22.21
CA LEU A 5 -0.27 1.11 -22.32
C LEU A 5 0.73 0.37 -23.21
N PHE A 6 1.04 0.94 -24.37
CA PHE A 6 2.06 0.44 -25.28
C PHE A 6 3.39 0.35 -24.52
N THR A 7 3.78 -0.87 -24.16
CA THR A 7 5.13 -1.19 -23.68
C THR A 7 5.91 -1.72 -24.88
N PRO A 8 7.05 -1.12 -25.27
CA PRO A 8 7.92 -1.71 -26.28
C PRO A 8 8.39 -3.08 -25.79
N SER A 9 8.29 -4.08 -26.67
CA SER A 9 8.41 -5.54 -26.45
C SER A 9 9.76 -6.07 -25.90
N THR A 10 10.59 -5.24 -25.27
CA THR A 10 11.91 -5.62 -24.72
C THR A 10 12.21 -5.11 -23.31
N MET A 11 11.24 -4.47 -22.62
CA MET A 11 11.40 -4.14 -21.20
C MET A 11 10.92 -5.32 -20.35
N TRP A 12 11.85 -6.01 -19.69
CA TRP A 12 11.48 -6.85 -18.54
C TRP A 12 10.84 -5.93 -17.49
N PRO A 13 9.59 -6.16 -17.04
CA PRO A 13 9.05 -5.36 -15.96
C PRO A 13 9.95 -5.57 -14.75
N GLU A 14 10.58 -4.49 -14.30
CA GLU A 14 11.38 -4.51 -13.08
C GLU A 14 10.44 -4.78 -11.91
N THR A 15 10.30 -6.05 -11.53
CA THR A 15 9.52 -6.41 -10.35
C THR A 15 10.39 -6.16 -9.13
N TYR A 16 10.07 -5.13 -8.34
CA TYR A 16 10.73 -4.88 -7.06
C TYR A 16 10.31 -5.85 -5.94
N ALA A 17 9.68 -6.98 -6.29
CA ALA A 17 9.17 -7.98 -5.34
C ALA A 17 10.25 -8.51 -4.39
N VAL A 18 11.50 -8.65 -4.85
CA VAL A 18 12.62 -9.05 -3.99
C VAL A 18 12.93 -7.97 -2.95
N ALA A 19 12.89 -6.70 -3.33
CA ALA A 19 13.10 -5.59 -2.41
C ALA A 19 11.95 -5.47 -1.40
N GLU A 20 10.71 -5.62 -1.84
CA GLU A 20 9.54 -5.68 -0.96
C GLU A 20 9.64 -6.86 0.02
N MET A 21 10.05 -8.04 -0.45
CA MET A 21 10.27 -9.22 0.39
C MET A 21 11.33 -8.94 1.46
N ARG A 22 12.45 -8.31 1.09
CA ARG A 22 13.50 -7.93 2.04
C ARG A 22 12.98 -6.93 3.08
N PHE A 23 12.14 -5.98 2.67
CA PHE A 23 11.50 -5.06 3.59
C PHE A 23 10.61 -5.80 4.59
N PHE A 24 9.70 -6.66 4.13
CA PHE A 24 8.84 -7.43 5.04
C PHE A 24 9.65 -8.36 5.95
N MET A 25 10.71 -8.99 5.44
CA MET A 25 11.62 -9.79 6.25
C MET A 25 12.25 -8.93 7.35
N HIS A 26 12.75 -7.75 7.02
CA HIS A 26 13.30 -6.82 8.01
C HIS A 26 12.29 -6.44 9.09
N ILE A 27 11.04 -6.13 8.72
CA ILE A 27 9.96 -5.91 9.69
C ILE A 27 9.80 -7.12 10.61
N THR A 28 9.73 -8.34 10.05
CA THR A 28 9.57 -9.55 10.87
C THR A 28 10.74 -9.81 11.82
N THR A 29 11.97 -9.42 11.46
CA THR A 29 13.13 -9.58 12.36
C THR A 29 13.11 -8.64 13.56
N GLN A 30 12.39 -7.53 13.49
CA GLN A 30 12.28 -6.54 14.56
C GLN A 30 11.10 -6.80 15.50
N VAL A 31 10.26 -7.78 15.17
CA VAL A 31 8.95 -7.99 15.79
C VAL A 31 9.06 -8.90 17.03
N PRO A 32 8.54 -8.51 18.21
CA PRO A 32 8.22 -9.47 19.27
C PRO A 32 7.09 -10.39 18.76
N HIS A 33 7.08 -11.67 19.13
CA HIS A 33 6.23 -12.76 18.56
C HIS A 33 4.73 -12.47 18.27
N ASP A 34 4.16 -11.34 18.71
CA ASP A 34 2.76 -10.93 18.61
C ASP A 34 2.48 -9.72 17.67
N SER A 35 3.24 -9.49 16.60
CA SER A 35 2.83 -8.47 15.60
C SER A 35 1.71 -8.95 14.69
N TRP A 36 0.80 -8.04 14.36
CA TRP A 36 -0.45 -8.27 13.63
C TRP A 36 -0.47 -7.58 12.25
N HIS A 37 0.66 -7.08 11.77
CA HIS A 37 0.75 -6.43 10.45
C HIS A 37 0.29 -7.34 9.29
N LEU A 38 0.68 -8.62 9.29
CA LEU A 38 0.20 -9.58 8.28
C LEU A 38 -1.30 -9.86 8.40
N ARG A 39 -1.84 -9.93 9.62
CA ARG A 39 -3.28 -10.08 9.84
C ARG A 39 -4.06 -8.86 9.34
N CYS A 40 -3.48 -7.67 9.50
CA CYS A 40 -4.03 -6.42 8.95
C CYS A 40 -4.11 -6.49 7.42
N LEU A 41 -3.02 -6.84 6.75
CA LEU A 41 -2.99 -7.05 5.31
C LEU A 41 -4.00 -8.10 4.83
N GLN A 42 -4.11 -9.23 5.53
CA GLN A 42 -5.04 -10.30 5.18
C GLN A 42 -6.50 -9.85 5.28
N LEU A 43 -6.87 -9.12 6.34
CA LEU A 43 -8.22 -8.58 6.49
C LEU A 43 -8.53 -7.58 5.38
N LEU A 44 -7.63 -6.63 5.13
CA LEU A 44 -7.81 -5.61 4.09
C LEU A 44 -7.91 -6.23 2.69
N ALA A 45 -7.09 -7.24 2.38
CA ALA A 45 -7.15 -7.95 1.10
C ALA A 45 -8.48 -8.68 0.91
N ARG A 46 -9.05 -9.27 1.98
CA ARG A 46 -10.39 -9.88 1.94
C ARG A 46 -11.48 -8.83 1.76
N ALA A 47 -11.37 -7.69 2.45
CA ALA A 47 -12.31 -6.59 2.28
C ALA A 47 -12.29 -6.03 0.85
N LEU A 48 -11.15 -6.08 0.16
CA LEU A 48 -11.01 -5.55 -1.20
C LEU A 48 -11.73 -6.34 -2.29
N VAL A 49 -12.17 -7.59 -2.04
CA VAL A 49 -12.72 -8.45 -3.09
C VAL A 49 -13.95 -7.81 -3.75
N GLY A 50 -13.86 -7.47 -5.04
CA GLY A 50 -14.93 -6.78 -5.77
C GLY A 50 -14.98 -5.27 -5.56
N ILE A 51 -13.93 -4.66 -5.02
CA ILE A 51 -13.67 -3.22 -5.00
C ILE A 51 -12.55 -2.93 -6.01
N GLY A 52 -12.58 -1.79 -6.70
CA GLY A 52 -11.66 -1.49 -7.81
C GLY A 52 -10.21 -1.17 -7.41
N PHE A 53 -9.91 -1.07 -6.10
CA PHE A 53 -8.53 -1.01 -5.63
C PHE A 53 -7.80 -2.34 -5.81
N SER A 54 -6.50 -2.26 -6.07
CA SER A 54 -5.64 -3.44 -6.14
C SER A 54 -5.11 -3.85 -4.77
N THR A 55 -4.83 -5.14 -4.56
CA THR A 55 -4.12 -5.59 -3.35
C THR A 55 -2.73 -4.97 -3.24
N TYR A 56 -2.13 -4.60 -4.37
CA TYR A 56 -0.86 -3.89 -4.41
C TYR A 56 -0.95 -2.50 -3.78
N THR A 57 -2.02 -1.74 -4.07
CA THR A 57 -2.30 -0.43 -3.46
C THR A 57 -2.29 -0.52 -1.93
N LEU A 58 -3.03 -1.48 -1.36
CA LEU A 58 -3.06 -1.69 0.09
C LEU A 58 -1.70 -2.12 0.65
N LYS A 59 -1.00 -3.00 -0.07
CA LYS A 59 0.36 -3.43 0.33
C LYS A 59 1.30 -2.23 0.39
N THR A 60 1.29 -1.36 -0.62
CA THR A 60 2.11 -0.13 -0.65
C THR A 60 1.81 0.79 0.53
N ILE A 61 0.53 1.03 0.83
CA ILE A 61 0.11 1.84 1.99
C ILE A 61 0.61 1.23 3.30
N VAL A 62 0.43 -0.07 3.48
CA VAL A 62 0.91 -0.76 4.69
C VAL A 62 2.43 -0.72 4.79
N MET A 63 3.17 -0.82 3.68
CA MET A 63 4.63 -0.67 3.70
C MET A 63 5.06 0.73 4.15
N HIS A 64 4.42 1.79 3.64
CA HIS A 64 4.65 3.16 4.12
C HIS A 64 4.39 3.30 5.63
N LEU A 65 3.26 2.79 6.09
CA LEU A 65 2.91 2.81 7.52
C LEU A 65 3.88 1.97 8.37
N LEU A 66 4.33 0.81 7.89
CA LEU A 66 5.33 -0.02 8.57
C LEU A 66 6.69 0.67 8.66
N ASN A 67 7.00 1.56 7.73
CA ASN A 67 8.23 2.34 7.73
C ASN A 67 8.18 3.54 8.68
N SER A 68 6.99 4.11 8.90
CA SER A 68 6.81 5.30 9.76
C SER A 68 6.40 4.97 11.20
N ILE A 69 5.72 3.84 11.43
CA ILE A 69 5.23 3.44 12.75
C ILE A 69 6.15 2.34 13.32
N PRO A 70 6.68 2.50 14.55
CA PRO A 70 7.46 1.46 15.20
C PRO A 70 6.72 0.12 15.24
N VAL A 71 7.45 -0.99 15.05
CA VAL A 71 6.86 -2.35 15.02
C VAL A 71 6.05 -2.71 16.28
N SER A 72 6.35 -2.11 17.43
CA SER A 72 5.57 -2.25 18.67
C SER A 72 4.13 -1.72 18.54
N GLY A 73 3.91 -0.74 17.67
CA GLY A 73 2.61 -0.17 17.31
C GLY A 73 1.76 -1.09 16.44
N TRP A 74 2.31 -2.21 15.96
CA TRP A 74 1.60 -3.21 15.16
C TRP A 74 1.17 -4.43 15.97
N SER A 75 1.08 -4.32 17.30
CA SER A 75 0.57 -5.38 18.17
C SER A 75 -0.95 -5.52 18.11
N ARG A 76 -1.47 -6.66 18.58
CA ARG A 76 -2.92 -6.96 18.65
C ARG A 76 -3.75 -5.81 19.24
N ARG A 77 -3.24 -5.16 20.30
CA ARG A 77 -3.96 -4.09 21.03
C ARG A 77 -4.25 -2.88 20.16
N HIS A 78 -3.40 -2.61 19.17
CA HIS A 78 -3.53 -1.46 18.27
C HIS A 78 -4.13 -1.86 16.92
N PHE A 79 -4.61 -3.10 16.75
CA PHE A 79 -5.04 -3.62 15.45
C PHE A 79 -6.11 -2.76 14.77
N LEU A 80 -7.17 -2.37 15.50
CA LEU A 80 -8.23 -1.51 14.97
C LEU A 80 -7.70 -0.12 14.61
N GLN A 81 -6.78 0.42 15.42
CA GLN A 81 -6.11 1.68 15.12
C GLN A 81 -5.30 1.57 13.82
N ARG A 82 -4.56 0.47 13.59
CA ARG A 82 -3.81 0.24 12.35
C ARG A 82 -4.73 0.15 11.13
N LEU A 83 -5.91 -0.46 11.26
CA LEU A 83 -6.91 -0.45 10.18
C LEU A 83 -7.39 0.97 9.88
N GLY A 84 -7.70 1.75 10.92
CA GLY A 84 -8.07 3.16 10.78
C GLY A 84 -6.97 3.99 10.13
N ASP A 85 -5.71 3.77 10.50
CA ASP A 85 -4.56 4.47 9.92
C ASP A 85 -4.36 4.12 8.43
N VAL A 86 -4.61 2.87 8.03
CA VAL A 86 -4.61 2.47 6.61
C VAL A 86 -5.71 3.20 5.84
N MET A 87 -6.93 3.25 6.38
CA MET A 87 -8.05 3.94 5.73
C MET A 87 -7.82 5.46 5.65
N TRP A 88 -7.30 6.04 6.72
CA TRP A 88 -6.91 7.44 6.75
C TRP A 88 -5.85 7.75 5.69
N TYR A 89 -4.78 6.94 5.64
CA TYR A 89 -3.71 7.12 4.66
C TYR A 89 -4.24 6.98 3.23
N LEU A 90 -5.07 5.96 2.95
CA LEU A 90 -5.71 5.78 1.64
C LEU A 90 -6.54 7.02 1.25
N ARG A 91 -7.34 7.54 2.18
CA ARG A 91 -8.14 8.75 1.95
C ARG A 91 -7.25 9.95 1.61
N CYS A 92 -6.18 10.18 2.35
CA CYS A 92 -5.21 11.25 2.04
C CYS A 92 -4.63 11.07 0.63
N CYS A 93 -4.18 9.86 0.28
CA CYS A 93 -3.68 9.57 -1.06
C CYS A 93 -4.70 9.83 -2.18
N LEU A 94 -5.98 9.53 -1.94
CA LEU A 94 -7.04 9.81 -2.90
C LEU A 94 -7.30 11.32 -3.04
N LEU A 95 -7.33 12.06 -1.93
CA LEU A 95 -7.51 13.51 -1.95
C LEU A 95 -6.36 14.22 -2.68
N GLU A 96 -5.14 13.78 -2.41
CA GLU A 96 -3.91 14.30 -3.05
C GLU A 96 -3.69 13.72 -4.45
N LYS A 97 -4.46 12.69 -4.84
CA LYS A 97 -4.30 11.92 -6.08
C LYS A 97 -2.87 11.39 -6.23
N ARG A 98 -2.27 11.03 -5.09
CA ARG A 98 -0.87 10.64 -4.97
C ARG A 98 -0.71 9.49 -3.99
N LEU A 99 -0.17 8.38 -4.49
CA LEU A 99 0.35 7.27 -3.70
C LEU A 99 1.69 6.88 -4.30
N ASP A 100 2.78 7.24 -3.65
CA ASP A 100 4.10 6.93 -4.17
C ASP A 100 4.46 5.46 -3.97
N HIS A 101 5.12 4.88 -4.96
CA HIS A 101 5.62 3.52 -4.93
C HIS A 101 6.60 3.36 -3.77
N PHE A 102 6.42 2.32 -2.94
CA PHE A 102 7.22 2.19 -1.71
C PHE A 102 8.71 2.02 -1.96
N ILE A 103 9.11 1.31 -3.03
CA ILE A 103 10.53 1.01 -3.33
C ILE A 103 11.22 2.08 -4.18
N VAL A 104 10.51 2.76 -5.08
CA VAL A 104 11.13 3.59 -6.13
C VAL A 104 11.08 5.04 -5.70
N GLY A 105 12.25 5.70 -5.63
CA GLY A 105 12.37 7.09 -5.20
C GLY A 105 12.09 7.34 -3.72
N ASN A 106 11.91 6.29 -2.91
CA ASN A 106 11.70 6.41 -1.49
C ASN A 106 13.03 6.34 -0.73
N GLN A 107 13.54 7.50 -0.33
CA GLN A 107 14.80 7.62 0.40
C GLN A 107 14.72 7.04 1.82
N SER A 108 13.52 6.83 2.35
CA SER A 108 13.30 6.30 3.70
C SER A 108 13.27 4.77 3.76
N VAL A 109 13.47 4.06 2.64
CA VAL A 109 13.54 2.59 2.65
C VAL A 109 14.78 2.15 3.45
N PRO A 110 14.65 1.18 4.39
CA PRO A 110 15.76 0.71 5.19
C PRO A 110 16.92 0.15 4.34
N GLU A 111 18.17 0.48 4.71
CA GLU A 111 19.37 0.09 3.97
C GLU A 111 19.53 -1.43 3.78
N VAL A 112 18.97 -2.24 4.68
CA VAL A 112 18.95 -3.71 4.59
C VAL A 112 18.25 -4.24 3.33
N VAL A 113 17.37 -3.45 2.72
CA VAL A 113 16.73 -3.78 1.44
C VAL A 113 17.76 -3.79 0.30
N ARG A 114 18.85 -3.02 0.43
CA ARG A 114 19.96 -2.88 -0.53
C ARG A 114 19.48 -2.50 -1.92
N LEU A 115 18.86 -1.34 -2.02
CA LEU A 115 18.41 -0.79 -3.29
C LEU A 115 19.59 -0.25 -4.10
N PRO A 116 19.60 -0.44 -5.43
CA PRO A 116 20.47 0.29 -6.32
C PRO A 116 20.28 1.82 -6.16
N PRO A 117 21.35 2.64 -6.20
CA PRO A 117 21.26 4.09 -5.99
C PRO A 117 20.36 4.81 -7.00
N ASP A 118 20.31 4.34 -8.24
CA ASP A 118 19.41 4.81 -9.30
C ASP A 118 17.94 4.56 -8.96
N VAL A 119 17.59 3.40 -8.39
CA VAL A 119 16.23 3.11 -7.93
C VAL A 119 15.86 3.96 -6.70
N GLN A 120 16.79 4.14 -5.76
CA GLN A 120 16.54 4.89 -4.53
C GLN A 120 16.43 6.40 -4.78
N ASN A 121 17.20 6.94 -5.72
CA ASN A 121 17.22 8.37 -6.05
C ASN A 121 16.34 8.76 -7.25
N ALA A 122 15.60 7.80 -7.82
CA ALA A 122 14.61 8.07 -8.85
C ALA A 122 13.53 9.05 -8.36
N GLU A 123 12.83 9.68 -9.29
CA GLU A 123 11.61 10.41 -8.94
C GLU A 123 10.56 9.43 -8.37
N PRO A 124 9.91 9.75 -7.24
CA PRO A 124 8.92 8.85 -6.64
C PRO A 124 7.77 8.56 -7.62
N LEU A 125 7.58 7.28 -7.93
CA LEU A 125 6.59 6.82 -8.89
C LEU A 125 5.18 6.87 -8.27
N ASN A 126 4.34 7.81 -8.72
CA ASN A 126 2.95 7.93 -8.24
C ASN A 126 2.02 6.88 -8.87
N LEU A 127 1.55 5.92 -8.07
CA LEU A 127 0.58 4.88 -8.47
C LEU A 127 -0.82 5.44 -8.79
N PHE A 128 -1.16 6.60 -8.26
CA PHE A 128 -2.43 7.29 -8.46
C PHE A 128 -2.34 8.41 -9.50
N HIS A 129 -1.28 8.44 -10.31
CA HIS A 129 -1.11 9.47 -11.35
C HIS A 129 -2.32 9.62 -12.28
N HIS A 130 -2.98 8.51 -12.64
CA HIS A 130 -4.19 8.50 -13.47
C HIS A 130 -5.37 9.25 -12.83
N LEU A 131 -5.47 9.29 -11.49
CA LEU A 131 -6.54 10.02 -10.79
C LEU A 131 -6.39 11.54 -10.93
N ALA A 132 -5.18 12.04 -11.19
CA ALA A 132 -4.93 13.45 -11.49
C ALA A 132 -5.42 13.85 -12.89
N GLN A 133 -5.45 12.89 -13.81
CA GLN A 133 -5.78 13.11 -15.22
C GLN A 133 -7.26 12.88 -15.53
N ASP A 134 -7.91 11.98 -14.79
CA ASP A 134 -9.31 11.59 -15.02
C ASP A 134 -10.18 11.85 -13.77
N PRO A 135 -11.02 12.91 -13.79
CA PRO A 135 -11.97 13.20 -12.72
C PRO A 135 -13.02 12.11 -12.48
N ALA A 136 -13.40 11.35 -13.51
CA ALA A 136 -14.35 10.26 -13.37
C ALA A 136 -13.70 9.09 -12.62
N ALA A 137 -12.46 8.72 -12.97
CA ALA A 137 -11.68 7.73 -12.22
C ALA A 137 -11.48 8.15 -10.76
N HIS A 138 -11.19 9.42 -10.49
CA HIS A 138 -11.10 9.94 -9.11
C HIS A 138 -12.41 9.84 -8.34
N THR A 139 -13.52 10.21 -8.97
CA THR A 139 -14.86 10.10 -8.36
C THR A 139 -15.22 8.65 -8.06
N GLN A 140 -14.93 7.73 -8.99
CA GLN A 140 -15.13 6.31 -8.80
C GLN A 140 -14.27 5.77 -7.64
N ALA A 141 -12.98 6.11 -7.60
CA ALA A 141 -12.09 5.68 -6.53
C ALA A 141 -12.56 6.19 -5.15
N MET A 142 -13.09 7.42 -5.07
CA MET A 142 -13.70 7.94 -3.84
C MET A 142 -14.97 7.17 -3.44
N SER A 143 -15.81 6.77 -4.40
CA SER A 143 -16.97 5.92 -4.11
C SER A 143 -16.56 4.53 -3.62
N GLU A 144 -15.56 3.92 -4.25
CA GLU A 144 -14.99 2.62 -3.86
C GLU A 144 -14.33 2.67 -2.47
N PHE A 145 -13.72 3.80 -2.11
CA PHE A 145 -13.20 4.04 -0.77
C PHE A 145 -14.29 3.95 0.30
N HIS A 146 -15.44 4.59 0.09
CA HIS A 146 -16.56 4.50 1.03
C HIS A 146 -17.13 3.09 1.13
N LEU A 147 -17.20 2.35 0.01
CA LEU A 147 -17.60 0.94 0.04
C LEU A 147 -16.61 0.06 0.84
N LEU A 148 -15.31 0.37 0.75
CA LEU A 148 -14.28 -0.33 1.53
C LEU A 148 -14.39 0.00 3.02
N GLU A 149 -14.62 1.27 3.36
CA GLU A 149 -14.83 1.75 4.72
C GLU A 149 -16.02 1.03 5.38
N ASP A 150 -17.19 1.06 4.75
CA ASP A 150 -18.40 0.36 5.21
C ASP A 150 -18.15 -1.15 5.40
N ARG A 151 -17.38 -1.76 4.51
CA ARG A 151 -17.11 -3.20 4.56
C ARG A 151 -16.16 -3.56 5.69
N ILE A 152 -15.10 -2.77 5.90
CA ILE A 152 -14.19 -2.97 7.04
C ILE A 152 -14.96 -2.80 8.34
N GLU A 153 -15.81 -1.77 8.45
CA GLU A 153 -16.69 -1.57 9.59
C GLU A 153 -17.53 -2.83 9.85
N ARG A 154 -18.19 -3.37 8.82
CA ARG A 154 -19.00 -4.58 8.98
C ARG A 154 -18.19 -5.80 9.43
N ILE A 155 -17.00 -6.01 8.88
CA ILE A 155 -16.12 -7.12 9.27
C ILE A 155 -15.66 -6.97 10.72
N VAL A 156 -15.38 -5.74 11.16
CA VAL A 156 -14.88 -5.47 12.50
C VAL A 156 -15.98 -5.58 13.57
N PHE A 157 -17.19 -5.10 13.28
CA PHE A 157 -18.28 -5.05 14.26
C PHE A 157 -19.20 -6.27 14.25
N TYR A 158 -19.28 -7.01 13.13
CA TYR A 158 -20.20 -8.14 12.99
C TYR A 158 -19.49 -9.46 12.60
N GLY A 159 -18.16 -9.47 12.50
CA GLY A 159 -17.34 -10.63 12.12
C GLY A 159 -16.68 -11.36 13.28
#